data_AF-T0ZBD7-F1
#
_entry.id   AF-T0ZBD7-F1
#
_cell.length_a   1.000
_cell.length_b   1.000
_cell.length_c   1.000
_cell.angle_alpha   90.00
_cell.angle_beta   90.00
_cell.angle_gamma   90.00
#
_symmetry.space_group_name_H-M   'P 1'
#
loop_
_entity.id
_entity.type
_entity.pdbx_description
1 polymer ?
#
loop_
_entity_poly.entity_id
_entity_poly.type
_entity_poly.pdbx_seq_one_letter_code
_entity_poly.pdbx_strand_id
1 'polypeptide(L)'
;PAAKVPESTGTGNGGQVNPILPIVLNPIILVIIVAVISLVLAFTVVTHARRSRDSSKKKEEQDEILVPEIVPEGAKESQKSRQDLMDLANGEMITGFSGWSSAYGLIHPPISSDLPLIWQEKDPIAIKVADGSQLSYPSSSLKATDGSYTLGLEDRCNLIKAVREDQEDSIIVRASDYSEDVRRFFLLNFINSRGGIGPGMTAREIIAKMKPVGSEKQTTEYYDSIVTAYERSYYGYKSIMRDEFESYLRNLSRLDDPKIIVCAGT
;
A
#
# COMPACT_ATOMS: atom_id res chain seq x y z
N PRO A 1 28.53 35.01 72.92
CA PRO A 1 29.35 34.07 72.11
C PRO A 1 28.58 32.78 71.80
N ALA A 2 28.31 32.58 70.50
CA ALA A 2 27.95 31.35 69.77
C ALA A 2 26.74 30.46 70.17
N ALA A 3 25.79 30.40 69.21
CA ALA A 3 25.07 29.23 68.67
C ALA A 3 23.88 28.60 69.42
N LYS A 4 22.69 28.60 68.77
CA LYS A 4 22.01 27.38 68.24
C LYS A 4 20.68 27.69 67.53
N VAL A 5 20.47 27.04 66.38
CA VAL A 5 19.23 26.87 65.58
C VAL A 5 18.73 25.43 65.85
N PRO A 6 17.41 25.11 65.93
CA PRO A 6 16.57 24.69 64.77
C PRO A 6 15.08 25.14 64.84
N GLU A 7 14.37 25.45 63.76
CA GLU A 7 13.88 24.62 62.64
C GLU A 7 12.60 23.81 62.98
N SER A 8 11.50 24.14 62.29
CA SER A 8 10.33 23.28 62.10
C SER A 8 9.74 23.49 60.69
N THR A 9 10.11 22.56 59.81
CA THR A 9 9.26 21.70 58.96
C THR A 9 8.10 22.27 58.12
N GLY A 10 8.14 21.89 56.83
CA GLY A 10 7.05 21.97 55.86
C GLY A 10 7.53 21.84 54.42
N THR A 11 8.23 20.75 54.06
CA THR A 11 7.73 19.65 53.20
C THR A 11 7.30 20.07 51.79
N GLY A 12 8.21 19.93 50.81
CA GLY A 12 7.92 20.00 49.39
C GLY A 12 8.62 18.84 48.66
N ASN A 13 7.82 17.86 48.26
CA ASN A 13 8.26 16.62 47.63
C ASN A 13 8.57 16.88 46.15
N GLY A 14 9.85 16.96 45.79
CA GLY A 14 10.33 17.11 44.41
C GLY A 14 10.50 15.76 43.73
N GLY A 15 9.87 15.60 42.55
CA GLY A 15 9.92 14.38 41.76
C GLY A 15 11.34 13.97 41.34
N GLN A 16 11.61 12.66 41.39
CA GLN A 16 12.82 12.07 40.84
C GLN A 16 12.77 12.11 39.30
N VAL A 17 13.72 12.82 38.70
CA VAL A 17 14.02 12.75 37.27
C VAL A 17 15.23 11.82 37.11
N ASN A 18 15.06 10.71 36.38
CA ASN A 18 16.18 9.82 36.05
C ASN A 18 17.08 10.52 35.02
N PRO A 19 18.40 10.68 35.26
CA PRO A 19 19.31 11.22 34.25
C PRO A 19 19.57 10.17 33.15
N ILE A 20 19.37 10.58 31.90
CA ILE A 20 19.79 9.82 30.72
C ILE A 20 21.32 9.81 30.69
N LEU A 21 21.94 8.63 30.83
CA LEU A 21 23.40 8.49 30.68
C LEU A 21 23.80 8.81 29.22
N PRO A 22 24.82 9.66 28.99
CA PRO A 22 25.37 9.84 27.67
C PRO A 22 26.06 8.54 27.20
N ILE A 23 25.70 8.07 26.02
CA ILE A 23 26.37 6.93 25.37
C ILE A 23 27.77 7.39 24.95
N VAL A 24 28.79 6.99 25.72
CA VAL A 24 30.18 7.20 25.35
C VAL A 24 30.55 6.13 24.32
N LEU A 25 30.48 6.48 23.03
CA LEU A 25 30.95 5.59 21.96
C LEU A 25 32.47 5.39 22.10
N ASN A 26 32.90 4.13 22.24
CA ASN A 26 34.30 3.77 22.29
C ASN A 26 34.98 4.19 20.96
N PRO A 27 36.07 4.98 20.99
CA PRO A 27 36.75 5.46 19.77
C PRO A 27 37.20 4.33 18.84
N ILE A 28 37.44 3.13 19.37
CA ILE A 28 37.79 1.94 18.57
C ILE A 28 36.61 1.52 17.67
N ILE A 29 35.38 1.60 18.16
CA ILE A 29 34.18 1.24 17.39
C ILE A 29 33.98 2.21 16.22
N LEU A 30 34.28 3.49 16.43
CA LEU A 30 34.15 4.52 15.38
C LEU A 30 35.15 4.27 14.23
N VAL A 31 36.39 3.88 14.56
CA VAL A 31 37.40 3.50 13.56
C VAL A 31 36.97 2.27 12.75
N ILE A 32 36.36 1.27 13.40
CA ILE A 32 35.85 0.07 12.72
C ILE A 32 34.71 0.43 11.75
N ILE A 33 33.77 1.28 12.17
CA ILE A 33 32.65 1.70 11.31
C ILE A 33 33.16 2.44 10.07
N VAL A 34 34.11 3.36 10.24
CA VAL A 34 34.71 4.10 9.11
C VAL A 34 35.46 3.17 8.16
N ALA A 35 36.19 2.18 8.69
CA ALA A 35 36.89 1.18 7.88
C ALA A 35 35.91 0.35 7.04
N VAL A 36 34.78 -0.08 7.61
CA VAL A 36 33.74 -0.84 6.90
C VAL A 36 33.09 -0.02 5.79
N ILE A 37 32.72 1.24 6.06
CA ILE A 37 32.13 2.13 5.05
C ILE A 37 33.11 2.35 3.89
N SER A 38 34.39 2.55 4.19
CA SER A 38 35.45 2.72 3.19
C SER A 38 35.60 1.50 2.28
N LEU A 39 35.49 0.30 2.86
CA LEU A 39 35.59 -0.96 2.13
C LEU A 39 34.38 -1.20 1.21
N VAL A 40 33.16 -0.87 1.70
CA VAL A 40 31.93 -0.96 0.90
C VAL A 40 31.98 0.01 -0.29
N LEU A 41 32.42 1.25 -0.07
CA LEU A 41 32.57 2.25 -1.15
C LEU A 41 33.64 1.85 -2.18
N ALA A 42 34.74 1.26 -1.75
CA ALA A 42 35.75 0.74 -2.67
C ALA A 42 35.19 -0.41 -3.54
N PHE A 43 34.38 -1.29 -2.96
CA PHE A 43 33.78 -2.43 -3.67
C PHE A 43 32.72 -2.02 -4.70
N THR A 44 31.91 -0.99 -4.40
CA THR A 44 30.88 -0.49 -5.32
C THR A 44 31.49 0.22 -6.53
N VAL A 45 32.60 0.96 -6.36
CA VAL A 45 33.29 1.64 -7.46
C VAL A 45 33.95 0.64 -8.42
N VAL A 46 34.61 -0.40 -7.90
CA VAL A 46 35.29 -1.41 -8.72
C VAL A 46 34.29 -2.28 -9.52
N THR A 47 33.12 -2.58 -8.94
CA THR A 47 32.08 -3.37 -9.63
C THR A 47 31.35 -2.56 -10.71
N HIS A 48 31.14 -1.26 -10.50
CA HIS A 48 30.51 -0.39 -11.49
C HIS A 48 31.44 -0.05 -12.67
N ALA A 49 32.75 0.08 -12.43
CA ALA A 49 33.74 0.34 -13.47
C ALA A 49 33.98 -0.88 -14.40
N ARG A 50 33.83 -2.11 -13.89
CA ARG A 50 33.96 -3.33 -14.72
C ARG A 50 32.77 -3.57 -15.65
N ARG A 51 31.54 -3.15 -15.27
CA ARG A 51 30.35 -3.26 -16.14
C ARG A 51 30.32 -2.28 -17.31
N SER A 52 31.08 -1.19 -17.25
CA SER A 52 31.10 -0.17 -18.31
C SER A 52 32.06 -0.50 -19.47
N ARG A 53 32.96 -1.48 -19.31
CA ARG A 53 33.94 -1.84 -20.35
C ARG A 53 33.48 -2.93 -21.32
N ASP A 54 32.40 -3.66 -21.02
CA ASP A 54 31.89 -4.74 -21.89
C ASP A 54 30.78 -4.32 -22.86
N SER A 55 30.27 -3.09 -22.78
CA SER A 55 29.19 -2.61 -23.67
C SER A 55 29.68 -1.94 -24.96
N SER A 56 30.99 -1.85 -25.19
CA SER A 56 31.56 -1.25 -26.41
C SER A 56 32.06 -2.28 -27.41
N LYS A 57 31.16 -3.06 -28.02
CA LYS A 57 31.42 -3.77 -29.29
C LYS A 57 30.14 -4.35 -29.90
N LYS A 58 29.48 -3.56 -30.75
CA LYS A 58 28.97 -3.95 -32.08
C LYS A 58 28.28 -2.75 -32.71
N LYS A 59 28.96 -2.15 -33.67
CA LYS A 59 28.41 -1.25 -34.68
C LYS A 59 28.25 -2.12 -35.92
N GLU A 60 27.03 -2.52 -36.22
CA GLU A 60 26.70 -3.20 -37.47
C GLU A 60 25.61 -2.36 -38.15
N GLU A 61 25.99 -1.94 -39.34
CA GLU A 61 25.31 -1.09 -40.30
C GLU A 61 24.16 -1.90 -40.91
N GLN A 62 22.92 -1.41 -40.84
CA GLN A 62 21.82 -1.97 -41.62
C GLN A 62 20.85 -0.86 -42.04
N ASP A 63 20.52 -0.92 -43.32
CA ASP A 63 19.85 0.06 -44.15
C ASP A 63 18.61 0.73 -43.53
N GLU A 64 18.56 2.05 -43.74
CA GLU A 64 17.36 2.87 -43.67
C GLU A 64 16.32 2.38 -44.69
N ILE A 65 15.38 1.57 -44.20
CA ILE A 65 14.03 1.56 -44.77
C ILE A 65 13.22 2.55 -43.92
N LEU A 66 12.98 3.74 -44.46
CA LEU A 66 12.07 4.74 -43.93
C LEU A 66 10.64 4.18 -43.89
N VAL A 67 10.35 3.38 -42.87
CA VAL A 67 9.00 3.22 -42.35
C VAL A 67 8.74 4.47 -41.52
N PRO A 68 7.69 5.27 -41.78
CA PRO A 68 7.36 6.38 -40.92
C PRO A 68 7.16 5.83 -39.51
N GLU A 69 8.04 6.21 -38.60
CA GLU A 69 7.86 5.96 -37.18
C GLU A 69 6.66 6.81 -36.75
N ILE A 70 5.47 6.21 -36.80
CA ILE A 70 4.32 6.71 -36.07
C ILE A 70 4.66 6.45 -34.61
N VAL A 71 5.47 7.33 -34.02
CA VAL A 71 5.62 7.44 -32.57
C VAL A 71 4.23 7.83 -32.07
N PRO A 72 3.51 6.95 -31.34
CA PRO A 72 2.24 7.35 -30.78
C PRO A 72 2.53 8.47 -29.78
N GLU A 73 1.85 9.59 -29.97
CA GLU A 73 1.91 10.78 -29.12
C GLU A 73 1.56 10.48 -27.64
N GLY A 74 1.12 9.25 -27.32
CA GLY A 74 0.82 8.74 -25.98
C GLY A 74 2.03 8.33 -25.11
N ALA A 75 3.26 8.33 -25.62
CA ALA A 75 4.42 7.94 -24.80
C ALA A 75 4.72 8.92 -23.65
N LYS A 76 4.53 10.23 -23.88
CA LYS A 76 4.66 11.28 -22.84
C LYS A 76 3.43 11.38 -21.94
N GLU A 77 2.26 11.03 -22.46
CA GLU A 77 1.00 10.95 -21.70
C GLU A 77 1.01 9.78 -20.70
N SER A 78 1.73 8.69 -21.02
CA SER A 78 1.81 7.49 -20.17
C SER A 78 2.54 7.70 -18.83
N GLN A 79 3.55 8.57 -18.76
CA GLN A 79 4.27 8.79 -17.50
C GLN A 79 3.50 9.69 -16.54
N LYS A 80 2.90 10.78 -17.04
CA LYS A 80 2.06 11.67 -16.23
C LYS A 80 0.82 10.93 -15.72
N SER A 81 0.14 10.17 -16.58
CA SER A 81 -0.98 9.30 -16.19
C SER A 81 -0.60 8.24 -15.15
N ARG A 82 0.62 7.67 -15.21
CA ARG A 82 1.12 6.73 -14.20
C ARG A 82 1.42 7.41 -12.87
N GLN A 83 1.96 8.63 -12.89
CA GLN A 83 2.22 9.41 -11.68
C GLN A 83 0.90 9.76 -10.99
N ASP A 84 -0.08 10.28 -11.75
CA ASP A 84 -1.40 10.67 -11.25
C ASP A 84 -2.17 9.47 -10.64
N LEU A 85 -1.97 8.25 -11.17
CA LEU A 85 -2.56 7.02 -10.59
C LEU A 85 -1.93 6.63 -9.25
N MET A 86 -0.70 7.06 -8.95
CA MET A 86 -0.02 6.73 -7.69
C MET A 86 -0.19 7.80 -6.62
N ASP A 87 -0.84 8.93 -6.93
CA ASP A 87 -1.16 9.94 -5.94
C ASP A 87 -2.16 9.38 -4.93
N LEU A 88 -1.77 9.42 -3.65
CA LEU A 88 -2.59 8.96 -2.53
C LEU A 88 -3.49 10.11 -2.08
N ALA A 89 -4.77 9.81 -1.85
CA ALA A 89 -5.66 10.77 -1.22
C ALA A 89 -5.28 10.98 0.26
N ASN A 90 -5.75 12.08 0.86
CA ASN A 90 -5.52 12.34 2.28
C ASN A 90 -6.03 11.17 3.13
N GLY A 91 -5.16 10.64 3.99
CA GLY A 91 -5.47 9.49 4.84
C GLY A 91 -5.30 8.13 4.17
N GLU A 92 -4.96 8.04 2.89
CA GLU A 92 -4.56 6.79 2.25
C GLU A 92 -3.07 6.46 2.53
N MET A 93 -2.75 5.17 2.62
CA MET A 93 -1.39 4.66 2.72
C MET A 93 -1.21 3.38 1.90
N ILE A 94 0.02 3.13 1.46
CA ILE A 94 0.42 1.86 0.84
C ILE A 94 0.87 0.90 1.95
N THR A 95 0.31 -0.30 1.97
CA THR A 95 0.66 -1.37 2.90
C THR A 95 0.79 -2.72 2.19
N GLY A 96 1.30 -3.73 2.89
CA GLY A 96 1.17 -5.12 2.47
C GLY A 96 -0.29 -5.58 2.50
N PHE A 97 -0.65 -6.53 1.64
CA PHE A 97 -2.01 -7.06 1.59
C PHE A 97 -2.40 -7.69 2.93
N SER A 98 -3.48 -7.19 3.51
CA SER A 98 -4.06 -7.73 4.73
C SER A 98 -5.58 -7.66 4.67
N GLY A 99 -6.22 -8.75 5.10
CA GLY A 99 -7.64 -8.75 5.41
C GLY A 99 -7.97 -7.88 6.62
N TRP A 100 -9.25 -7.57 6.82
CA TRP A 100 -9.69 -6.68 7.91
C TRP A 100 -10.08 -7.38 9.21
N SER A 101 -10.14 -8.72 9.20
CA SER A 101 -10.27 -9.60 10.36
C SER A 101 -11.03 -9.03 11.57
N SER A 102 -12.38 -9.11 11.57
CA SER A 102 -13.16 -9.05 12.81
C SER A 102 -14.23 -10.15 12.88
N ALA A 103 -13.79 -11.40 13.08
CA ALA A 103 -14.72 -12.52 13.32
C ALA A 103 -15.58 -12.34 14.59
N TYR A 104 -15.19 -11.42 15.48
CA TYR A 104 -15.81 -11.17 16.78
C TYR A 104 -16.11 -9.69 17.04
N GLY A 105 -16.01 -8.83 16.01
CA GLY A 105 -16.31 -7.41 16.13
C GLY A 105 -17.81 -7.14 16.29
N LEU A 106 -18.17 -5.90 16.59
CA LEU A 106 -19.57 -5.46 16.54
C LEU A 106 -19.98 -5.14 15.09
N ILE A 107 -19.04 -4.77 14.22
CA ILE A 107 -19.29 -4.30 12.86
C ILE A 107 -18.99 -5.38 11.82
N HIS A 108 -19.98 -5.70 10.99
CA HIS A 108 -19.91 -6.74 9.96
C HIS A 108 -20.29 -6.17 8.58
N PRO A 109 -19.36 -5.51 7.88
CA PRO A 109 -19.56 -5.10 6.48
C PRO A 109 -19.74 -6.32 5.56
N PRO A 110 -20.34 -6.13 4.37
CA PRO A 110 -20.49 -7.17 3.36
C PRO A 110 -19.18 -7.37 2.57
N ILE A 111 -18.06 -7.39 3.29
CA ILE A 111 -16.71 -7.53 2.77
C ILE A 111 -16.11 -8.75 3.47
N SER A 112 -15.65 -9.72 2.70
CA SER A 112 -15.05 -10.94 3.28
C SER A 112 -13.82 -10.58 4.12
N SER A 113 -13.63 -11.25 5.26
CA SER A 113 -12.59 -10.90 6.26
C SER A 113 -11.16 -11.09 5.76
N ASP A 114 -10.97 -11.89 4.70
CA ASP A 114 -9.70 -12.08 3.99
C ASP A 114 -9.31 -10.89 3.10
N LEU A 115 -10.23 -9.96 2.85
CA LEU A 115 -10.03 -8.82 1.96
C LEU A 115 -9.82 -7.52 2.74
N PRO A 116 -9.18 -6.50 2.14
CA PRO A 116 -9.15 -5.16 2.72
C PRO A 116 -10.54 -4.50 2.72
N LEU A 117 -10.77 -3.58 3.66
CA LEU A 117 -12.01 -2.76 3.75
C LEU A 117 -12.06 -1.70 2.65
N ILE A 118 -12.29 -2.15 1.42
CA ILE A 118 -12.48 -1.29 0.25
C ILE A 118 -13.89 -1.51 -0.29
N TRP A 119 -14.58 -0.43 -0.62
CA TRP A 119 -15.92 -0.44 -1.19
C TRP A 119 -16.06 0.57 -2.33
N GLN A 120 -16.99 0.31 -3.24
CA GLN A 120 -17.23 1.14 -4.41
C GLN A 120 -17.72 2.52 -3.95
N GLU A 121 -17.11 3.58 -4.45
CA GLU A 121 -17.58 4.94 -4.18
C GLU A 121 -19.03 5.11 -4.67
N LYS A 122 -19.83 5.87 -3.91
CA LYS A 122 -21.26 6.17 -4.19
C LYS A 122 -22.21 4.98 -4.14
N ASP A 123 -21.70 3.75 -4.07
CA ASP A 123 -22.53 2.57 -3.84
C ASP A 123 -22.85 2.43 -2.34
N PRO A 124 -24.12 2.22 -1.98
CA PRO A 124 -24.48 2.00 -0.59
C PRO A 124 -23.85 0.69 -0.06
N ILE A 125 -23.28 0.74 1.14
CA ILE A 125 -22.78 -0.44 1.86
C ILE A 125 -23.78 -0.85 2.94
N ALA A 126 -24.20 -2.11 2.91
CA ALA A 126 -25.12 -2.70 3.88
C ALA A 126 -24.34 -3.37 5.02
N ILE A 127 -24.17 -2.66 6.12
CA ILE A 127 -23.43 -3.12 7.30
C ILE A 127 -24.38 -3.78 8.29
N LYS A 128 -24.05 -5.00 8.69
CA LYS A 128 -24.69 -5.65 9.83
C LYS A 128 -23.93 -5.28 11.11
N VAL A 129 -24.66 -5.15 12.21
CA VAL A 129 -24.05 -5.01 13.53
C VAL A 129 -24.53 -6.11 14.46
N ALA A 130 -23.76 -6.41 15.49
CA ALA A 130 -24.18 -7.38 16.50
C ALA A 130 -25.47 -6.92 17.22
N ASP A 131 -26.33 -7.86 17.61
CA ASP A 131 -27.60 -7.56 18.28
C ASP A 131 -27.39 -6.65 19.50
N GLY A 132 -28.28 -5.65 19.65
CA GLY A 132 -28.21 -4.64 20.70
C GLY A 132 -27.15 -3.55 20.47
N SER A 133 -26.40 -3.59 19.36
CA SER A 133 -25.41 -2.56 19.03
C SER A 133 -26.05 -1.40 18.27
N GLN A 134 -25.53 -0.20 18.48
CA GLN A 134 -25.89 0.99 17.72
C GLN A 134 -24.72 1.42 16.84
N LEU A 135 -24.95 1.58 15.54
CA LEU A 135 -23.96 2.12 14.61
C LEU A 135 -23.96 3.65 14.67
N SER A 136 -22.76 4.23 14.75
CA SER A 136 -22.50 5.67 14.64
C SER A 136 -21.65 5.93 13.41
N TYR A 137 -22.17 6.75 12.51
CA TYR A 137 -21.50 7.17 11.29
C TYR A 137 -21.85 8.64 11.02
N PRO A 138 -20.86 9.54 10.84
CA PRO A 138 -21.08 10.97 10.71
C PRO A 138 -21.58 11.33 9.30
N SER A 139 -22.74 10.80 8.90
CA SER A 139 -23.36 11.06 7.60
C SER A 139 -24.88 11.00 7.69
N SER A 140 -25.52 11.88 6.92
CA SER A 140 -26.97 11.88 6.73
C SER A 140 -27.48 10.70 5.88
N SER A 141 -26.59 9.98 5.21
CA SER A 141 -26.91 8.81 4.39
C SER A 141 -27.24 7.56 5.20
N LEU A 142 -26.94 7.56 6.51
CA LEU A 142 -27.15 6.43 7.40
C LEU A 142 -28.65 6.12 7.52
N LYS A 143 -29.04 4.95 7.00
CA LYS A 143 -30.41 4.42 7.09
C LYS A 143 -30.40 3.12 7.85
N ALA A 144 -31.07 3.09 9.00
CA ALA A 144 -31.30 1.86 9.75
C ALA A 144 -32.44 1.06 9.11
N THR A 145 -32.29 -0.25 9.02
CA THR A 145 -33.30 -1.20 8.54
C THR A 145 -33.10 -2.51 9.31
N ASP A 146 -34.09 -2.92 10.10
CA ASP A 146 -34.12 -4.12 10.95
C ASP A 146 -32.86 -5.01 10.91
N GLY A 147 -31.93 -4.77 11.84
CA GLY A 147 -30.68 -5.55 11.99
C GLY A 147 -29.53 -5.17 11.04
N SER A 148 -29.69 -4.11 10.24
CA SER A 148 -28.69 -3.61 9.30
C SER A 148 -28.72 -2.09 9.15
N TYR A 149 -27.61 -1.54 8.67
CA TYR A 149 -27.44 -0.14 8.36
C TYR A 149 -26.97 -0.02 6.92
N THR A 150 -27.65 0.79 6.14
CA THR A 150 -27.17 1.19 4.81
C THR A 150 -26.58 2.57 4.92
N LEU A 151 -25.36 2.76 4.42
CA LEU A 151 -24.70 4.07 4.39
C LEU A 151 -24.01 4.30 3.05
N GLY A 152 -24.00 5.55 2.61
CA GLY A 152 -23.18 6.01 1.49
C GLY A 152 -21.84 6.52 2.04
N LEU A 153 -20.75 6.08 1.44
CA LEU A 153 -19.42 6.56 1.79
C LEU A 153 -19.21 7.95 1.19
N GLU A 154 -19.04 8.97 2.03
CA GLU A 154 -18.94 10.37 1.61
C GLU A 154 -17.50 10.79 1.32
N ASP A 155 -16.53 10.25 2.08
CA ASP A 155 -15.11 10.53 1.93
C ASP A 155 -14.34 9.34 1.36
N ARG A 156 -13.06 9.54 1.01
CA ARG A 156 -12.16 8.43 0.65
C ARG A 156 -11.92 7.47 1.82
N CYS A 157 -11.87 7.97 3.05
CA CYS A 157 -11.65 7.18 4.26
C CYS A 157 -12.75 7.45 5.29
N ASN A 158 -13.51 6.41 5.61
CA ASN A 158 -14.75 6.54 6.38
C ASN A 158 -14.64 5.74 7.68
N LEU A 159 -14.56 6.44 8.81
CA LEU A 159 -14.59 5.82 10.14
C LEU A 159 -16.02 5.44 10.51
N ILE A 160 -16.24 4.17 10.79
CA ILE A 160 -17.51 3.59 11.19
C ILE A 160 -17.35 3.02 12.59
N LYS A 161 -18.21 3.43 13.50
CA LYS A 161 -18.18 2.99 14.90
C LYS A 161 -19.45 2.25 15.26
N ALA A 162 -19.34 1.26 16.14
CA ALA A 162 -20.48 0.64 16.79
C ALA A 162 -20.24 0.56 18.28
N VAL A 163 -21.30 0.78 19.04
CA VAL A 163 -21.27 0.72 20.50
C VAL A 163 -22.33 -0.27 20.97
N ARG A 164 -21.97 -1.12 21.92
CA ARG A 164 -22.88 -2.03 22.63
C ARG A 164 -22.47 -2.09 24.10
N GLU A 165 -23.31 -1.53 24.97
CA GLU A 165 -23.02 -1.41 26.40
C GLU A 165 -21.64 -0.76 26.62
N ASP A 166 -20.67 -1.48 27.18
CA ASP A 166 -19.30 -1.01 27.43
C ASP A 166 -18.30 -1.41 26.31
N GLN A 167 -18.78 -1.94 25.19
CA GLN A 167 -17.95 -2.32 24.04
C GLN A 167 -18.04 -1.28 22.93
N GLU A 168 -16.89 -0.77 22.47
CA GLU A 168 -16.75 0.03 21.26
C GLU A 168 -15.94 -0.76 20.23
N ASP A 169 -16.43 -0.76 18.99
CA ASP A 169 -15.72 -1.29 17.83
C ASP A 169 -15.67 -0.21 16.76
N SER A 170 -14.59 -0.19 15.99
CA SER A 170 -14.42 0.77 14.91
C SER A 170 -13.65 0.19 13.74
N ILE A 171 -14.15 0.45 12.54
CA ILE A 171 -13.48 0.09 11.28
C ILE A 171 -13.35 1.33 10.40
N ILE A 172 -12.34 1.35 9.54
CA ILE A 172 -12.18 2.40 8.52
C ILE A 172 -12.37 1.77 7.14
N VAL A 173 -13.41 2.21 6.43
CA VAL A 173 -13.72 1.73 5.08
C VAL A 173 -13.25 2.75 4.05
N ARG A 174 -12.45 2.27 3.10
CA ARG A 174 -11.96 3.07 1.98
C ARG A 174 -12.96 3.06 0.82
N ALA A 175 -13.41 4.23 0.41
CA ALA A 175 -14.23 4.39 -0.79
C ALA A 175 -13.33 4.53 -2.03
N SER A 176 -13.52 3.68 -3.04
CA SER A 176 -12.76 3.77 -4.28
C SER A 176 -13.56 3.37 -5.51
N ASP A 177 -13.09 3.77 -6.69
CA ASP A 177 -13.52 3.17 -7.94
C ASP A 177 -12.74 1.87 -8.16
N TYR A 178 -13.43 0.74 -8.28
CA TYR A 178 -12.78 -0.55 -8.44
C TYR A 178 -11.92 -0.66 -9.70
N SER A 179 -12.33 0.00 -10.79
CA SER A 179 -11.58 -0.01 -12.05
C SER A 179 -10.29 0.80 -11.91
N GLU A 180 -10.35 1.92 -11.20
CA GLU A 180 -9.20 2.70 -10.82
C GLU A 180 -8.25 1.91 -9.90
N ASP A 181 -8.77 1.26 -8.86
CA ASP A 181 -7.97 0.46 -7.94
C ASP A 181 -7.29 -0.73 -8.61
N VAL A 182 -7.96 -1.40 -9.55
CA VAL A 182 -7.32 -2.44 -10.36
C VAL A 182 -6.10 -1.89 -11.10
N ARG A 183 -6.23 -0.71 -11.73
CA ARG A 183 -5.10 -0.04 -12.39
C ARG A 183 -4.00 0.32 -11.40
N ARG A 184 -4.35 0.96 -10.28
CA ARG A 184 -3.38 1.40 -9.26
C ARG A 184 -2.64 0.20 -8.66
N PHE A 185 -3.34 -0.84 -8.26
CA PHE A 185 -2.74 -2.04 -7.67
C PHE A 185 -1.87 -2.79 -8.67
N PHE A 186 -2.24 -2.83 -9.95
CA PHE A 186 -1.37 -3.40 -10.97
C PHE A 186 -0.05 -2.63 -11.07
N LEU A 187 -0.11 -1.31 -11.22
CA LEU A 187 1.10 -0.47 -11.29
C LEU A 187 1.98 -0.63 -10.05
N LEU A 188 1.35 -0.63 -8.88
CA LEU A 188 2.02 -0.71 -7.60
C LEU A 188 2.80 -2.02 -7.39
N ASN A 189 2.24 -3.15 -7.83
CA ASN A 189 2.82 -4.48 -7.61
C ASN A 189 3.76 -4.94 -8.71
N PHE A 190 3.52 -4.47 -9.93
CA PHE A 190 4.25 -4.96 -11.09
C PHE A 190 5.26 -3.94 -11.57
N ILE A 191 4.88 -2.67 -11.73
CA ILE A 191 5.72 -1.65 -12.39
C ILE A 191 6.71 -0.99 -11.42
N ASN A 192 6.28 -0.67 -10.20
CA ASN A 192 7.11 0.05 -9.24
C ASN A 192 8.06 -0.85 -8.43
N SER A 193 7.78 -2.15 -8.33
CA SER A 193 8.46 -3.05 -7.37
C SER A 193 9.72 -3.73 -7.91
N ARG A 194 9.95 -3.80 -9.24
CA ARG A 194 10.98 -4.69 -9.81
C ARG A 194 11.85 -4.10 -10.93
N GLY A 195 12.10 -2.79 -10.96
CA GLY A 195 13.27 -2.15 -11.61
C GLY A 195 13.61 -2.50 -13.07
N GLY A 196 12.73 -3.18 -13.81
CA GLY A 196 13.05 -3.79 -15.10
C GLY A 196 11.94 -3.69 -16.14
N ILE A 197 10.89 -2.90 -15.86
CA ILE A 197 9.79 -2.67 -16.78
C ILE A 197 10.03 -1.34 -17.48
N GLY A 198 10.37 -1.43 -18.76
CA GLY A 198 10.61 -0.27 -19.60
C GLY A 198 9.28 0.43 -19.98
N PRO A 199 9.35 1.71 -20.37
CA PRO A 199 8.24 2.35 -21.08
C PRO A 199 7.87 1.53 -22.33
N GLY A 200 6.57 1.39 -22.59
CA GLY A 200 6.05 0.69 -23.78
C GLY A 200 5.73 -0.79 -23.61
N MET A 201 6.02 -1.43 -22.46
CA MET A 201 5.61 -2.82 -22.23
C MET A 201 4.12 -2.93 -21.93
N THR A 202 3.49 -3.95 -22.52
CA THR A 202 2.12 -4.39 -22.22
C THR A 202 2.05 -5.12 -20.88
N ALA A 203 0.84 -5.18 -20.29
CA ALA A 203 0.60 -5.92 -19.05
C ALA A 203 1.04 -7.40 -19.14
N ARG A 204 0.82 -8.03 -20.30
CA ARG A 204 1.23 -9.42 -20.56
C ARG A 204 2.74 -9.59 -20.58
N GLU A 205 3.47 -8.68 -21.22
CA GLU A 205 4.94 -8.71 -21.25
C GLU A 205 5.54 -8.48 -19.86
N ILE A 206 4.94 -7.57 -19.09
CA ILE A 206 5.31 -7.30 -17.70
C ILE A 206 5.19 -8.57 -16.85
N ILE A 207 4.06 -9.26 -16.94
CA ILE A 207 3.81 -10.50 -16.21
C ILE A 207 4.71 -11.63 -16.70
N ALA A 208 4.93 -11.76 -18.01
CA ALA A 208 5.80 -12.80 -18.57
C ALA A 208 7.24 -12.72 -18.02
N LYS A 209 7.74 -11.51 -17.74
CA LYS A 209 9.05 -11.30 -17.09
C LYS A 209 9.06 -11.60 -15.59
N MET A 210 7.91 -11.52 -14.94
CA MET A 210 7.79 -11.75 -13.50
C MET A 210 7.41 -13.17 -13.12
N LYS A 211 6.80 -13.93 -14.05
CA LYS A 211 6.53 -15.35 -13.86
C LYS A 211 7.85 -16.11 -13.62
N PRO A 212 8.01 -16.82 -12.49
CA PRO A 212 9.15 -17.68 -12.26
C PRO A 212 9.29 -18.70 -13.41
N VAL A 213 10.52 -18.93 -13.88
CA VAL A 213 10.78 -19.98 -14.88
C VAL A 213 10.43 -21.33 -14.25
N GLY A 214 9.54 -22.09 -14.90
CA GLY A 214 9.04 -23.36 -14.36
C GLY A 214 7.86 -23.23 -13.38
N SER A 215 7.16 -22.09 -13.38
CA SER A 215 5.96 -21.88 -12.56
C SER A 215 4.89 -22.95 -12.75
N GLU A 216 4.25 -23.34 -11.66
CA GLU A 216 3.10 -24.24 -11.68
C GLU A 216 1.91 -23.64 -12.46
N LYS A 217 1.00 -24.51 -12.92
CA LYS A 217 -0.22 -24.10 -13.64
C LYS A 217 -1.06 -23.11 -12.81
N GLN A 218 -1.20 -23.36 -11.51
CA GLN A 218 -1.95 -22.49 -10.60
C GLN A 218 -1.31 -21.09 -10.46
N THR A 219 0.02 -21.01 -10.52
CA THR A 219 0.74 -19.74 -10.56
C THR A 219 0.42 -18.94 -11.81
N THR A 220 0.29 -19.64 -12.94
CA THR A 220 -0.05 -19.02 -14.22
C THR A 220 -1.47 -18.44 -14.22
N GLU A 221 -2.43 -19.14 -13.62
CA GLU A 221 -3.85 -18.76 -13.59
C GLU A 221 -4.14 -17.47 -12.81
N TYR A 222 -3.48 -17.25 -11.66
CA TYR A 222 -3.72 -16.01 -10.90
C TYR A 222 -3.12 -14.79 -11.61
N TYR A 223 -1.94 -14.92 -12.23
CA TYR A 223 -1.33 -13.84 -13.00
C TYR A 223 -2.19 -13.46 -14.22
N ASP A 224 -2.74 -14.46 -14.92
CA ASP A 224 -3.60 -14.22 -16.08
C ASP A 224 -4.91 -13.53 -15.67
N SER A 225 -5.46 -13.87 -14.50
CA SER A 225 -6.64 -13.22 -13.92
C SER A 225 -6.37 -11.74 -13.58
N ILE A 226 -5.21 -11.45 -12.98
CA ILE A 226 -4.76 -10.09 -12.66
C ILE A 226 -4.64 -9.25 -13.93
N VAL A 227 -3.95 -9.77 -14.97
CA VAL A 227 -3.78 -9.06 -16.26
C VAL A 227 -5.12 -8.83 -16.93
N THR A 228 -6.02 -9.81 -16.92
CA THR A 228 -7.31 -9.68 -17.59
C THR A 228 -8.15 -8.56 -16.97
N ALA A 229 -8.18 -8.46 -15.63
CA ALA A 229 -8.85 -7.35 -14.94
C ALA A 229 -8.20 -5.99 -15.27
N TYR A 230 -6.87 -5.94 -15.28
CA TYR A 230 -6.13 -4.73 -15.66
C TYR A 230 -6.43 -4.30 -17.10
N GLU A 231 -6.28 -5.19 -18.07
CA GLU A 231 -6.52 -4.90 -19.49
C GLU A 231 -7.97 -4.42 -19.73
N ARG A 232 -8.93 -5.06 -19.05
CA ARG A 232 -10.34 -4.70 -19.14
C ARG A 232 -10.63 -3.30 -18.60
N SER A 233 -10.00 -2.92 -17.48
CA SER A 233 -10.17 -1.60 -16.85
C SER A 233 -9.34 -0.49 -17.52
N TYR A 234 -8.16 -0.82 -18.07
CA TYR A 234 -7.22 0.13 -18.66
C TYR A 234 -7.46 0.36 -20.16
N TYR A 235 -7.52 -0.72 -20.96
CA TYR A 235 -7.74 -0.64 -22.41
C TYR A 235 -9.22 -0.71 -22.78
N GLY A 236 -9.98 -1.52 -22.03
CA GLY A 236 -11.39 -1.75 -22.32
C GLY A 236 -12.33 -0.67 -21.77
N TYR A 237 -11.86 0.23 -20.91
CA TYR A 237 -12.65 1.22 -20.18
C TYR A 237 -13.94 0.64 -19.55
N LYS A 238 -13.90 -0.65 -19.18
CA LYS A 238 -15.06 -1.32 -18.58
C LYS A 238 -15.03 -1.15 -17.07
N SER A 239 -16.20 -0.92 -16.49
CA SER A 239 -16.38 -0.98 -15.05
C SER A 239 -16.07 -2.38 -14.52
N ILE A 240 -15.42 -2.42 -13.36
CA ILE A 240 -15.17 -3.63 -12.59
C ILE A 240 -16.27 -3.74 -11.53
N MET A 241 -16.96 -4.88 -11.50
CA MET A 241 -18.00 -5.15 -10.51
C MET A 241 -17.41 -5.67 -9.20
N ARG A 242 -18.21 -5.71 -8.12
CA ARG A 242 -17.76 -6.14 -6.79
C ARG A 242 -17.10 -7.52 -6.79
N ASP A 243 -17.75 -8.50 -7.39
CA ASP A 243 -17.28 -9.89 -7.47
C ASP A 243 -15.99 -10.01 -8.28
N GLU A 244 -15.89 -9.29 -9.40
CA GLU A 244 -14.68 -9.19 -10.21
C GLU A 244 -13.52 -8.55 -9.41
N PHE A 245 -13.80 -7.49 -8.65
CA PHE A 245 -12.82 -6.80 -7.82
C PHE A 245 -12.32 -7.68 -6.67
N GLU A 246 -13.22 -8.38 -5.98
CA GLU A 246 -12.81 -9.32 -4.93
C GLU A 246 -11.99 -10.48 -5.48
N SER A 247 -12.37 -11.02 -6.64
CA SER A 247 -11.59 -12.06 -7.33
C SER A 247 -10.20 -11.55 -7.69
N TYR A 248 -10.10 -10.31 -8.18
CA TYR A 248 -8.83 -9.66 -8.44
C TYR A 248 -7.96 -9.55 -7.18
N LEU A 249 -8.52 -9.08 -6.06
CA LEU A 249 -7.80 -8.95 -4.78
C LEU A 249 -7.30 -10.31 -4.27
N ARG A 250 -8.09 -11.37 -4.37
CA ARG A 250 -7.68 -12.74 -3.96
C ARG A 250 -6.60 -13.34 -4.85
N ASN A 251 -6.52 -12.93 -6.11
CA ASN A 251 -5.42 -13.31 -6.98
C ASN A 251 -4.17 -12.48 -6.67
N LEU A 252 -4.35 -11.18 -6.40
CA LEU A 252 -3.27 -10.27 -5.99
C LEU A 252 -2.62 -10.72 -4.68
N SER A 253 -3.40 -11.21 -3.72
CA SER A 253 -2.90 -11.70 -2.42
C SER A 253 -1.96 -12.91 -2.52
N ARG A 254 -1.87 -13.55 -3.70
CA ARG A 254 -1.00 -14.71 -3.97
C ARG A 254 0.38 -14.32 -4.50
N LEU A 255 0.62 -13.03 -4.75
CA LEU A 255 1.94 -12.53 -5.14
C LEU A 255 2.91 -12.59 -3.95
N ASP A 256 4.20 -12.43 -4.24
CA ASP A 256 5.21 -12.19 -3.21
C ASP A 256 5.12 -10.73 -2.72
N ASP A 257 4.83 -10.52 -1.44
CA ASP A 257 4.70 -9.20 -0.79
C ASP A 257 3.75 -8.21 -1.53
N PRO A 258 2.48 -8.60 -1.76
CA PRO A 258 1.52 -7.78 -2.49
C PRO A 258 1.24 -6.48 -1.75
N LYS A 259 1.18 -5.38 -2.49
CA LYS A 259 0.90 -4.04 -1.99
C LYS A 259 -0.50 -3.60 -2.37
N ILE A 260 -1.17 -2.92 -1.45
CA ILE A 260 -2.49 -2.34 -1.64
C ILE A 260 -2.54 -0.94 -1.03
N ILE A 261 -3.57 -0.18 -1.40
CA ILE A 261 -3.87 1.12 -0.81
C ILE A 261 -5.03 0.94 0.16
N VAL A 262 -4.85 1.41 1.38
CA VAL A 262 -5.85 1.37 2.45
C VAL A 262 -5.89 2.73 3.14
N CYS A 263 -6.86 2.93 4.02
CA CYS A 263 -6.84 4.08 4.92
C CYS A 263 -5.85 3.83 6.06
N ALA A 264 -5.07 4.85 6.42
CA ALA A 264 -4.22 4.81 7.60
C ALA A 264 -5.09 4.59 8.84
N GLY A 265 -4.71 3.61 9.65
CA GLY A 265 -5.31 3.43 10.97
C GLY A 265 -5.01 4.65 11.85
N THR A 266 -6.01 5.09 12.61
CA THR A 266 -5.82 6.05 13.71
C THR A 266 -5.26 5.36 14.94
#